data_AF-A0A3M1CQ62-F1
#
_entry.id   AF-A0A3M1CQ62-F1
#
_cell.length_a   1.000
_cell.length_b   1.000
_cell.length_c   1.000
_cell.angle_alpha   90.00
_cell.angle_beta   90.00
_cell.angle_gamma   90.00
#
_symmetry.space_group_name_H-M   'P 1'
#
loop_
_entity.id
_entity.type
_entity.pdbx_description
1 polymer ?
#
loop_
_entity_poly.entity_id
_entity_poly.type
_entity_poly.pdbx_seq_one_letter_code
_entity_poly.pdbx_strand_id
1 'polypeptide(L)' 'MKLRRYHGLGNDYLVLETREALRPALVRALCHRHTGVGSDGILEPRAVRRDDQGRPI' A
#
# COMPACT_ATOMS: atom_id res chain seq x y z
N MET A 1 9.23 5.79 -7.33
CA MET A 1 8.45 4.72 -6.69
C MET A 1 9.26 4.20 -5.52
N LYS A 2 8.69 4.13 -4.31
CA LYS A 2 9.39 3.60 -3.12
C LYS A 2 8.54 2.52 -2.46
N LEU A 3 9.13 1.34 -2.28
CA LEU A 3 8.50 0.19 -1.64
C LEU A 3 9.22 -0.09 -0.31
N ARG A 4 8.46 -0.25 0.77
CA ARG A 4 8.98 -0.64 2.09
C ARG A 4 8.11 -1.75 2.67
N ARG A 5 8.71 -2.67 3.42
CA ARG A 5 7.99 -3.72 4.13
C ARG A 5 7.93 -3.39 5.62
N TYR A 6 6.78 -3.65 6.21
CA TYR A 6 6.52 -3.52 7.64
C TYR A 6 5.76 -4.75 8.14
N HIS A 7 5.75 -4.96 9.44
CA HIS A 7 4.97 -6.02 10.07
C HIS A 7 4.46 -5.58 11.44
N GLY A 8 3.39 -6.21 11.91
CA GLY A 8 2.81 -5.97 13.23
C GLY A 8 1.72 -6.98 13.55
N LEU A 9 1.71 -7.48 14.78
CA LEU A 9 0.70 -8.44 15.29
C LEU A 9 0.48 -9.66 14.37
N GLY A 10 1.55 -10.14 13.71
CA GLY A 10 1.49 -11.28 12.81
C GLY A 10 1.10 -10.96 11.37
N ASN A 11 0.71 -9.71 11.06
CA ASN A 11 0.50 -9.27 9.68
C ASN A 11 1.77 -8.64 9.12
N ASP A 12 2.04 -8.86 7.83
CA ASP A 12 3.08 -8.18 7.10
C ASP A 12 2.51 -7.46 5.86
N TYR A 13 2.96 -6.22 5.65
CA TYR A 13 2.41 -5.36 4.59
C TYR A 13 3.49 -4.54 3.92
N LEU A 14 3.25 -4.24 2.64
CA LEU A 14 4.08 -3.34 1.87
C LEU A 14 3.48 -1.94 1.88
N VAL A 15 4.32 -0.91 1.99
CA VAL A 15 3.94 0.48 1.77
C VAL A 15 4.53 0.90 0.43
N LEU A 16 3.66 1.19 -0.54
CA LEU A 16 4.05 1.55 -1.89
C LEU A 16 3.69 3.01 -2.17
N GLU A 17 4.71 3.87 -2.19
CA GLU A 17 4.58 5.27 -2.61
C GLU A 17 4.71 5.37 -4.13
N THR A 18 3.56 5.58 -4.77
CA THR A 18 3.44 5.80 -6.21
C THR A 18 2.38 6.87 -6.51
N ARG A 19 2.52 7.53 -7.67
CA ARG A 19 1.50 8.46 -8.18
C ARG A 19 0.36 7.74 -8.89
N GLU A 20 0.61 6.52 -9.36
CA GLU A 20 -0.33 5.70 -10.10
C GLU A 20 -1.33 5.01 -9.16
N ALA A 21 -2.48 4.58 -9.70
CA ALA A 21 -3.40 3.72 -8.97
C ALA A 21 -2.96 2.26 -9.03
N LEU A 22 -2.88 1.61 -7.87
CA LEU A 22 -2.61 0.18 -7.82
C LEU A 22 -3.75 -0.61 -8.47
N ARG A 23 -3.39 -1.34 -9.52
CA ARG A 23 -4.31 -2.28 -10.17
C ARG A 23 -4.38 -3.58 -9.36
N PRO A 24 -5.55 -4.21 -9.22
CA PRO A 24 -5.68 -5.47 -8.46
C PRO A 24 -4.72 -6.59 -8.90
N ALA A 25 -4.45 -6.69 -10.21
CA ALA A 25 -3.51 -7.68 -10.74
C ALA A 25 -2.07 -7.45 -10.24
N LEU A 26 -1.64 -6.18 -10.16
CA LEU A 26 -0.32 -5.82 -9.63
C LEU A 26 -0.24 -6.13 -8.13
N VAL A 27 -1.28 -5.78 -7.36
CA VAL A 27 -1.34 -6.08 -5.92
C VAL A 27 -1.20 -7.58 -5.69
N ARG A 28 -1.97 -8.42 -6.41
CA ARG A 28 -1.87 -9.88 -6.29
C ARG A 28 -0.49 -10.42 -6.67
N ALA A 29 0.11 -9.90 -7.74
CA ALA A 29 1.44 -10.33 -8.17
C ALA A 29 2.51 -10.00 -7.11
N LEU A 30 2.45 -8.81 -6.52
CA LEU A 30 3.38 -8.39 -5.47
C LEU A 30 3.19 -9.17 -4.16
N CYS A 31 1.95 -9.40 -3.73
CA CYS A 31 1.64 -10.12 -2.50
C CYS A 31 1.89 -11.63 -2.59
N HIS A 32 2.01 -12.21 -3.79
CA HIS A 32 2.23 -13.64 -3.94
C HIS A 32 3.53 -14.09 -3.25
N ARG A 33 3.47 -15.10 -2.38
CA ARG A 33 4.59 -15.46 -1.49
C ARG A 33 5.78 -16.13 -2.18
N HIS A 34 5.55 -16.79 -3.33
CA HIS A 34 6.62 -17.53 -4.02
C HIS A 34 7.15 -16.82 -5.26
N THR A 35 6.35 -15.94 -5.87
CA THR A 35 6.71 -15.28 -7.14
C THR A 35 6.69 -13.76 -7.03
N GLY A 36 6.22 -13.23 -5.91
CA GLY A 36 6.21 -11.81 -5.58
C GLY A 36 7.13 -11.55 -4.39
N VAL A 37 6.92 -10.38 -3.78
CA VAL A 37 7.63 -9.98 -2.56
C VAL A 37 7.11 -10.76 -1.35
N GLY A 38 5.83 -11.13 -1.37
CA GLY A 38 5.16 -11.84 -0.29
C GLY A 38 4.75 -10.89 0.84
N SER A 39 3.44 -10.67 0.98
CA SER A 39 2.83 -9.92 2.07
C SER A 39 1.33 -10.20 2.16
N ASP A 40 0.71 -9.89 3.30
CA ASP A 40 -0.74 -9.97 3.45
C ASP A 40 -1.47 -8.87 2.66
N GLY A 41 -0.82 -7.73 2.41
CA GLY A 41 -1.40 -6.64 1.64
C GLY A 41 -0.46 -5.47 1.34
N ILE A 42 -0.99 -4.47 0.64
CA ILE A 42 -0.28 -3.22 0.31
C ILE A 42 -1.08 -2.03 0.84
N LEU A 43 -0.39 -1.14 1.56
CA LEU A 43 -0.86 0.19 1.88
C LEU A 43 -0.39 1.16 0.80
N GLU A 44 -1.34 1.86 0.19
CA GLU A 44 -1.11 2.90 -0.80
C GLU A 44 -1.38 4.27 -0.13
N PRO A 45 -0.35 5.03 0.26
CA PRO A 45 -0.55 6.33 0.87
C PRO A 45 -1.24 7.27 -0.12
N ARG A 46 -2.43 7.76 0.25
CA ARG A 46 -3.15 8.78 -0.49
C ARG A 46 -3.21 10.06 0.33
N ALA A 47 -3.15 11.20 -0.36
CA ALA A 47 -3.47 12.47 0.28
C ALA A 47 -4.91 12.39 0.79
N VAL A 48 -5.08 12.58 2.09
CA VAL A 48 -6.41 12.73 2.70
C VAL A 48 -6.97 14.04 2.17
N ARG A 49 -8.17 13.99 1.59
CA ARG A 49 -8.88 15.22 1.22
C ARG A 49 -9.24 15.96 2.49
N ARG A 50 -9.13 17.28 2.46
CA ARG A 50 -9.44 18.15 3.60
C ARG A 50 -10.39 19.24 3.14
N ASP A 51 -11.24 19.70 4.05
CA ASP A 51 -12.05 20.91 3.84
C ASP A 51 -11.19 22.18 3.93
N ASP A 52 -11.79 23.34 3.68
CA ASP A 52 -11.11 24.64 3.72
C ASP A 52 -10.56 24.99 5.12
N GLN A 53 -11.07 24.34 6.18
CA GLN A 53 -10.58 24.46 7.55
C GLN A 53 -9.53 23.41 7.91
N GLY A 54 -9.10 22.57 6.96
CA GLY A 54 -8.06 21.56 7.13
C GLY A 54 -8.53 20.27 7.82
N ARG A 55 -9.83 20.09 8.08
CA ARG A 55 -10.38 18.87 8.67
C ARG A 55 -10.50 17.76 7.61
N PRO A 56 -10.28 16.48 7.95
CA PRO A 56 -10.50 15.38 7.01
C PRO A 56 -11.96 15.37 6.52
N ILE A 57 -12.17 15.14 5.23
CA ILE A 57 -13.50 14.84 4.65
C ILE A 57 -13.67 13.36 4.37
#